data_AF-A0A7S2LHS9-F1
#
_entry.id   AF-A0A7S2LHS9-F1
#
_cell.length_a   1.000
_cell.length_b   1.000
_cell.length_c   1.000
_cell.angle_alpha   90.00
_cell.angle_beta   90.00
_cell.angle_gamma   90.00
#
_symmetry.space_group_name_H-M   'P 1'
#
loop_
_entity.id
_entity.type
_entity.pdbx_description
1 polymer ?
#
loop_
_entity_poly.entity_id
_entity_poly.type
_entity_poly.pdbx_seq_one_letter_code
_entity_poly.pdbx_strand_id
1 'polypeptide(L)'
;KMSVVMAGRRGRGRRKPKDMLDYEREDFELLQLQTLRQMFKIQFRKFADENSGFVEKYDNDRIIDDFVFMCMLVGNDFLTHTPHLDIDSGALSLMLATYMDLLPVMGGFLTDKEKIHPDRFETFLANLMPFEEEHFQRRSMEENEPRWALSSSND
;
A
#
# COMPACT_ATOMS: atom_id res chain seq x y z
N LYS A 1 -16.61 -11.83 12.88
CA LYS A 1 -15.48 -11.99 13.83
C LYS A 1 -14.35 -12.70 13.10
N MET A 2 -13.49 -11.94 12.42
CA MET A 2 -12.22 -12.46 11.90
C MET A 2 -11.13 -11.56 12.47
N SER A 3 -10.31 -12.14 13.33
CA SER A 3 -9.21 -11.49 14.02
C SER A 3 -7.98 -12.35 13.81
N VAL A 4 -6.89 -11.74 13.37
CA VAL A 4 -5.63 -12.43 13.14
C VAL A 4 -4.79 -12.25 14.40
N VAL A 5 -4.25 -13.36 14.90
CA VAL A 5 -3.32 -13.39 16.03
C VAL A 5 -1.94 -13.64 15.47
N MET A 6 -0.99 -12.75 15.75
CA MET A 6 0.41 -12.95 15.42
C MET A 6 1.22 -12.93 16.69
N ALA A 7 2.14 -13.89 16.85
CA ALA A 7 3.11 -13.85 17.94
C ALA A 7 4.17 -12.79 17.61
N GLY A 8 4.29 -11.75 18.43
CA GLY A 8 5.19 -10.63 18.18
C GLY A 8 6.65 -11.03 18.34
N ARG A 9 7.44 -11.01 17.27
CA ARG A 9 8.91 -11.05 17.36
C ARG A 9 9.46 -9.66 17.69
N ARG A 10 9.31 -9.24 18.95
CA ARG A 10 9.94 -8.00 19.44
C ARG A 10 11.45 -8.18 19.59
N GLY A 11 12.21 -7.54 18.69
CA GLY A 11 13.60 -7.10 18.94
C GLY A 11 14.72 -7.95 18.31
N ARG A 12 15.63 -7.26 17.62
CA ARG A 12 16.92 -7.75 17.10
C ARG A 12 17.73 -8.43 18.20
N GLY A 13 17.70 -9.75 18.22
CA GLY A 13 18.53 -10.59 19.08
C GLY A 13 18.11 -12.03 18.89
N ARG A 14 19.08 -12.93 18.70
CA ARG A 14 18.86 -14.36 18.48
C ARG A 14 18.39 -15.01 19.81
N ARG A 15 17.16 -14.71 20.24
CA ARG A 15 16.52 -15.34 21.39
C ARG A 15 16.11 -16.76 20.99
N LYS A 16 16.41 -17.73 21.85
CA LYS A 16 15.91 -19.10 21.68
C LYS A 16 14.37 -19.05 21.58
N PRO A 17 13.75 -19.85 20.70
CA PRO A 17 12.30 -19.93 20.65
C PRO A 17 11.77 -20.29 22.05
N LYS A 18 10.80 -19.51 22.55
CA LYS A 18 10.04 -19.82 23.78
C LYS A 18 9.32 -21.16 23.56
N ASP A 19 9.17 -21.96 24.62
CA ASP A 19 8.31 -23.14 24.56
C ASP A 19 6.85 -22.70 24.38
N MET A 20 6.03 -23.53 23.76
CA MET A 20 4.62 -23.22 23.47
C MET A 20 3.82 -22.92 24.75
N LEU A 21 4.26 -23.42 25.90
CA LEU A 21 3.66 -23.19 27.22
C LEU A 21 4.11 -21.88 27.90
N ASP A 22 5.18 -21.25 27.41
CA ASP A 22 5.76 -20.02 27.99
C ASP A 22 5.19 -18.73 27.36
N TYR A 23 4.21 -18.88 26.46
CA TYR A 23 3.56 -17.75 25.81
C TYR A 23 2.48 -17.14 26.72
N GLU A 24 2.64 -15.86 27.00
CA GLU A 24 1.69 -15.07 27.76
C GLU A 24 0.87 -14.18 26.82
N ARG A 25 -0.23 -13.59 27.32
CA ARG A 25 -1.10 -12.72 26.51
C ARG A 25 -0.34 -11.53 25.88
N GLU A 26 0.73 -11.08 26.53
CA GLU A 26 1.59 -9.98 26.09
C GLU A 26 2.49 -10.35 24.89
N ASP A 27 2.63 -11.64 24.60
CA ASP A 27 3.40 -12.13 23.43
C ASP A 27 2.58 -12.10 22.13
N PHE A 28 1.28 -11.77 22.20
CA PHE A 28 0.37 -11.78 21.07
C PHE A 28 -0.10 -10.39 20.71
N GLU A 29 -0.08 -10.10 19.40
CA GLU A 29 -0.73 -8.94 18.83
C GLU A 29 -1.99 -9.40 18.07
N LEU A 30 -3.11 -8.71 18.32
CA LEU A 30 -4.40 -9.00 17.70
C LEU A 30 -4.76 -7.90 16.71
N LEU A 31 -4.84 -8.25 15.43
CA LEU A 31 -5.39 -7.39 14.40
C LEU A 31 -6.86 -7.72 14.17
N GLN A 32 -7.75 -6.77 14.46
CA GLN A 32 -9.18 -6.89 14.20
C GLN A 32 -9.53 -6.38 12.81
N LEU A 33 -9.74 -7.30 11.86
CA LEU A 33 -10.08 -6.94 10.48
C LEU A 33 -11.40 -6.18 10.38
N GLN A 34 -12.34 -6.43 11.30
CA GLN A 34 -13.59 -5.68 11.33
C GLN A 34 -13.34 -4.18 11.55
N THR A 35 -12.47 -3.83 12.49
CA THR A 35 -12.12 -2.45 12.80
C THR A 35 -11.43 -1.81 11.61
N LEU A 36 -10.49 -2.53 10.98
CA LEU A 36 -9.84 -2.06 9.75
C LEU A 36 -10.86 -1.75 8.65
N ARG A 37 -11.83 -2.65 8.39
CA ARG A 37 -12.90 -2.40 7.41
C ARG A 37 -13.73 -1.17 7.73
N GLN A 38 -14.01 -0.91 9.01
CA GLN A 38 -14.72 0.31 9.40
C GLN A 38 -13.86 1.57 9.17
N MET A 39 -12.54 1.49 9.40
CA MET A 39 -11.64 2.61 9.11
C MET A 39 -11.63 2.97 7.63
N PHE A 40 -11.57 1.97 6.73
CA PHE A 40 -11.74 2.20 5.28
C PHE A 40 -13.06 2.88 4.97
N LYS A 41 -14.17 2.40 5.54
CA LYS A 41 -15.49 3.00 5.31
C LYS A 41 -15.55 4.47 5.73
N ILE A 42 -14.87 4.84 6.82
CA ILE A 42 -14.79 6.23 7.29
C ILE A 42 -13.91 7.06 6.36
N GLN A 43 -12.74 6.54 5.98
CA GLN A 43 -11.77 7.22 5.13
C GLN A 43 -12.32 7.51 3.73
N PHE A 44 -13.07 6.57 3.15
CA PHE A 44 -13.66 6.68 1.81
C PHE A 44 -15.11 7.16 1.81
N ARG A 45 -15.65 7.60 2.97
CA ARG A 45 -17.04 8.05 3.09
C ARG A 45 -17.41 9.15 2.09
N LYS A 46 -16.46 10.03 1.74
CA LYS A 46 -16.66 11.12 0.77
C LYS A 46 -17.05 10.64 -0.63
N PHE A 47 -16.73 9.40 -1.00
CA PHE A 47 -17.11 8.81 -2.29
C PHE A 47 -18.46 8.09 -2.25
N ALA A 48 -19.04 7.91 -1.07
CA ALA A 48 -20.39 7.36 -0.91
C ALA A 48 -21.48 8.40 -1.21
N ASP A 49 -21.14 9.69 -1.24
CA ASP A 49 -22.07 10.77 -1.56
C ASP A 49 -22.31 10.85 -3.08
N GLU A 50 -23.57 11.07 -3.48
CA GLU A 50 -24.01 11.12 -4.89
C GLU A 50 -23.33 12.25 -5.69
N ASN A 51 -22.84 13.30 -5.01
CA ASN A 51 -22.13 14.43 -5.63
C ASN A 51 -20.60 14.24 -5.71
N SER A 52 -20.08 13.05 -5.41
CA SER A 52 -18.64 12.80 -5.36
C SER A 52 -17.93 12.79 -6.72
N GLY A 53 -18.68 12.86 -7.83
CA GLY A 53 -18.14 12.73 -9.18
C GLY A 53 -17.68 11.30 -9.52
N PHE A 54 -17.90 10.34 -8.62
CA PHE A 54 -17.61 8.93 -8.84
C PHE A 54 -18.72 8.32 -9.72
N VAL A 55 -18.33 7.83 -10.91
CA VAL A 55 -19.26 7.33 -11.93
C VAL A 55 -19.84 5.97 -11.54
N GLU A 56 -19.04 5.13 -10.88
CA GLU A 56 -19.48 3.83 -10.40
C GLU A 56 -20.18 3.90 -9.04
N LYS A 57 -20.89 2.84 -8.66
CA LYS A 57 -21.51 2.74 -7.34
C LYS A 57 -20.42 2.51 -6.30
N TYR A 58 -20.37 3.37 -5.28
CA TYR A 58 -19.50 3.17 -4.12
C TYR A 58 -19.69 1.78 -3.49
N ASP A 59 -18.59 1.05 -3.36
CA ASP A 59 -18.53 -0.24 -2.70
C ASP A 59 -17.24 -0.37 -1.88
N ASN A 60 -17.40 -0.50 -0.57
CA ASN A 60 -16.28 -0.59 0.35
C ASN A 60 -15.49 -1.90 0.19
N ASP A 61 -16.13 -2.99 -0.21
CA ASP A 61 -15.43 -4.27 -0.38
C ASP A 61 -14.51 -4.23 -1.60
N ARG A 62 -14.88 -3.49 -2.66
CA ARG A 62 -14.05 -3.30 -3.86
C ARG A 62 -12.83 -2.40 -3.59
N ILE A 63 -12.97 -1.40 -2.72
CA ILE A 63 -11.84 -0.61 -2.23
C ILE A 63 -10.84 -1.48 -1.47
N ILE A 64 -11.34 -2.45 -0.70
CA ILE A 64 -10.50 -3.39 0.04
C ILE A 64 -9.78 -4.34 -0.93
N ASP A 65 -10.44 -4.81 -1.99
CA ASP A 65 -9.80 -5.61 -3.05
C ASP A 65 -8.61 -4.86 -3.67
N ASP A 66 -8.82 -3.58 -4.03
CA ASP A 66 -7.76 -2.73 -4.58
C ASP A 66 -6.65 -2.45 -3.58
N PHE A 67 -6.97 -2.29 -2.29
CA PHE A 67 -5.96 -2.17 -1.24
C PHE A 67 -5.11 -3.44 -1.11
N VAL A 68 -5.74 -4.61 -1.17
CA VAL A 68 -5.01 -5.89 -1.18
C VAL A 68 -4.12 -5.99 -2.41
N PHE A 69 -4.61 -5.56 -3.59
CA PHE A 69 -3.81 -5.47 -4.81
C PHE A 69 -2.61 -4.51 -4.66
N MET A 70 -2.81 -3.32 -4.08
CA MET A 70 -1.72 -2.38 -3.76
C MET A 70 -0.68 -3.00 -2.82
N CYS A 71 -1.11 -3.74 -1.79
CA CYS A 71 -0.17 -4.47 -0.91
C CYS A 71 0.67 -5.49 -1.68
N MET A 72 0.11 -6.15 -2.71
CA MET A 72 0.87 -7.06 -3.57
C MET A 72 1.95 -6.33 -4.39
N LEU A 73 1.76 -5.05 -4.72
CA LEU A 73 2.72 -4.23 -5.46
C LEU A 73 3.90 -3.74 -4.59
N VAL A 74 3.66 -3.43 -3.31
CA VAL A 74 4.75 -3.04 -2.39
C VAL A 74 5.72 -4.19 -2.16
N GLY A 75 5.19 -5.39 -2.03
CA GLY A 75 6.02 -6.54 -1.79
C GLY A 75 5.16 -7.77 -1.65
N ASN A 76 5.30 -8.69 -2.60
CA ASN A 76 4.85 -10.05 -2.45
C ASN A 76 6.05 -10.98 -2.66
N ASP A 77 5.91 -12.22 -2.20
CA ASP A 77 6.97 -13.23 -2.29
C ASP A 77 7.19 -13.74 -3.73
N PHE A 78 6.41 -13.23 -4.71
CA PHE A 78 6.34 -13.71 -6.09
C PHE A 78 6.93 -12.74 -7.12
N LEU A 79 6.99 -11.46 -6.80
CA LEU A 79 7.52 -10.37 -7.62
C LEU A 79 8.83 -9.92 -6.99
N THR A 80 9.83 -9.64 -7.82
CA THR A 80 11.06 -8.98 -7.36
C THR A 80 10.68 -7.65 -6.71
N HIS A 81 11.02 -7.47 -5.43
CA HIS A 81 10.77 -6.23 -4.68
C HIS A 81 11.17 -5.01 -5.51
N THR A 82 10.24 -4.09 -5.71
CA THR A 82 10.51 -2.83 -6.40
C THR A 82 11.31 -1.94 -5.44
N PRO A 83 12.56 -1.57 -5.76
CA PRO A 83 13.50 -0.99 -4.79
C PRO A 83 13.09 0.36 -4.18
N HIS A 84 12.04 1.01 -4.71
CA HIS A 84 11.50 2.28 -4.22
C HIS A 84 10.16 2.15 -3.47
N LEU A 85 9.47 1.00 -3.59
CA LEU A 85 8.21 0.68 -2.92
C LEU A 85 8.48 -0.26 -1.72
N ASP A 86 9.18 0.22 -0.70
CA ASP A 86 9.31 -0.53 0.55
C ASP A 86 8.26 -0.06 1.58
N ILE A 87 7.75 -0.96 2.40
CA ILE A 87 6.82 -0.60 3.48
C ILE A 87 7.47 0.42 4.44
N ASP A 88 8.76 0.26 4.69
CA ASP A 88 9.55 1.16 5.55
C ASP A 88 9.69 2.58 4.97
N SER A 89 9.53 2.77 3.65
CA SER A 89 9.52 4.11 3.03
C SER A 89 8.15 4.78 3.05
N GLY A 90 7.12 4.13 3.62
CA GLY A 90 5.76 4.66 3.65
C GLY A 90 5.01 4.51 2.32
N ALA A 91 5.50 3.67 1.41
CA ALA A 91 4.97 3.55 0.05
C ALA A 91 3.48 3.14 0.01
N LEU A 92 3.03 2.30 0.95
CA LEU A 92 1.62 1.93 1.05
C LEU A 92 0.71 3.13 1.38
N SER A 93 1.17 4.01 2.27
CA SER A 93 0.43 5.23 2.63
C SER A 93 0.34 6.19 1.44
N LEU A 94 1.45 6.33 0.70
CA LEU A 94 1.49 7.12 -0.53
C LEU A 94 0.53 6.58 -1.58
N MET A 95 0.61 5.28 -1.89
CA MET A 95 -0.28 4.64 -2.85
C MET A 95 -1.76 4.78 -2.47
N LEU A 96 -2.08 4.62 -1.19
CA LEU A 96 -3.46 4.77 -0.72
C LEU A 96 -3.95 6.23 -0.86
N ALA A 97 -3.08 7.21 -0.62
CA ALA A 97 -3.41 8.62 -0.83
C ALA A 97 -3.61 8.94 -2.32
N THR A 98 -2.67 8.53 -3.18
CA THR A 98 -2.78 8.69 -4.64
C THR A 98 -4.03 8.00 -5.18
N TYR A 99 -4.35 6.79 -4.69
CA TYR A 99 -5.55 6.06 -5.07
C TYR A 99 -6.83 6.84 -4.70
N MET A 100 -6.89 7.41 -3.50
CA MET A 100 -8.03 8.25 -3.10
C MET A 100 -8.23 9.45 -4.03
N ASP A 101 -7.15 10.13 -4.41
CA ASP A 101 -7.27 11.32 -5.25
C ASP A 101 -7.65 10.98 -6.70
N LEU A 102 -7.20 9.82 -7.20
CA LEU A 102 -7.50 9.35 -8.55
C LEU A 102 -8.84 8.63 -8.68
N LEU A 103 -9.45 8.19 -7.58
CA LEU A 103 -10.69 7.40 -7.63
C LEU A 103 -11.81 8.07 -8.45
N PRO A 104 -12.08 9.39 -8.32
CA PRO A 104 -13.06 10.08 -9.16
C PRO A 104 -12.61 10.22 -10.62
N VAL A 105 -11.30 10.39 -10.85
CA VAL A 105 -10.70 10.63 -12.17
C VAL A 105 -10.73 9.35 -13.02
N MET A 106 -10.39 8.21 -12.42
CA MET A 106 -10.42 6.89 -13.07
C MET A 106 -11.85 6.37 -13.29
N GLY A 107 -12.83 6.95 -12.58
CA GLY A 107 -14.25 6.62 -12.69
C GLY A 107 -14.63 5.23 -12.17
N GLY A 108 -13.75 4.57 -11.40
CA GLY A 108 -13.99 3.24 -10.85
C GLY A 108 -12.77 2.62 -10.17
N PHE A 109 -12.91 1.35 -9.79
CA PHE A 109 -11.88 0.56 -9.09
C PHE A 109 -10.75 0.09 -10.04
N LEU A 110 -9.56 -0.20 -9.49
CA LEU A 110 -8.39 -0.71 -10.22
C LEU A 110 -8.56 -2.16 -10.67
N THR A 111 -9.23 -2.97 -9.84
CA THR A 111 -9.46 -4.38 -10.11
C THR A 111 -10.95 -4.66 -10.26
N ASP A 112 -11.31 -5.70 -11.00
CA ASP A 112 -12.60 -6.40 -10.96
C ASP A 112 -12.38 -7.88 -10.63
N LYS A 113 -12.45 -8.16 -9.32
CA LYS A 113 -12.13 -9.45 -8.72
C LYS A 113 -10.73 -9.94 -9.11
N GLU A 114 -10.64 -10.81 -10.10
CA GLU A 114 -9.40 -11.44 -10.55
C GLU A 114 -8.74 -10.66 -11.70
N LYS A 115 -9.44 -9.69 -12.28
CA LYS A 115 -8.96 -8.93 -13.44
C LYS A 115 -8.53 -7.53 -13.03
N ILE A 116 -7.47 -7.03 -13.66
CA ILE A 116 -7.01 -5.66 -13.50
C ILE A 116 -7.59 -4.83 -14.65
N HIS A 117 -7.99 -3.58 -14.38
CA HIS A 117 -8.32 -2.61 -15.41
C HIS A 117 -7.04 -1.90 -15.87
N PRO A 118 -6.49 -2.24 -17.06
CA PRO A 118 -5.18 -1.76 -17.48
C PRO A 118 -5.12 -0.24 -17.59
N ASP A 119 -6.12 0.41 -18.19
CA ASP A 119 -6.12 1.87 -18.40
C ASP A 119 -6.14 2.66 -17.08
N ARG A 120 -6.90 2.17 -16.10
CA ARG A 120 -6.98 2.76 -14.74
C ARG A 120 -5.67 2.53 -14.00
N PHE A 121 -5.12 1.32 -14.11
CA PHE A 121 -3.85 0.97 -13.48
C PHE A 121 -2.67 1.76 -14.06
N GLU A 122 -2.64 1.99 -15.38
CA GLU A 122 -1.64 2.83 -16.03
C GLU A 122 -1.72 4.28 -15.51
N THR A 123 -2.94 4.83 -15.41
CA THR A 123 -3.16 6.16 -14.83
C THR A 123 -2.66 6.24 -13.39
N PHE A 124 -2.93 5.20 -12.59
CA PHE A 124 -2.46 5.10 -11.22
C PHE A 124 -0.93 5.07 -11.13
N LEU A 125 -0.28 4.20 -11.91
CA LEU A 125 1.18 4.12 -11.97
C LEU A 125 1.80 5.44 -12.44
N ALA A 126 1.20 6.09 -13.44
CA ALA A 126 1.71 7.35 -13.96
C ALA A 126 1.78 8.47 -12.90
N ASN A 127 0.85 8.46 -11.95
CA ASN A 127 0.85 9.39 -10.82
C ASN A 127 1.81 8.99 -9.69
N LEU A 128 2.29 7.74 -9.67
CA LEU A 128 3.32 7.29 -8.74
C LEU A 128 4.75 7.57 -9.23
N MET A 129 4.95 7.65 -10.55
CA MET A 129 6.29 7.88 -11.17
C MET A 129 7.07 9.08 -10.59
N PRO A 130 6.46 10.26 -10.31
CA PRO A 130 7.22 11.40 -9.76
C PRO A 130 7.82 11.10 -8.38
N PHE A 131 7.16 10.28 -7.57
CA PHE A 131 7.65 9.89 -6.26
C PHE A 131 8.79 8.87 -6.35
N GLU A 132 8.77 8.01 -7.38
CA GLU A 132 9.89 7.13 -7.71
C GLU A 132 11.12 7.95 -8.12
N GLU A 133 10.92 9.01 -8.93
CA GLU A 133 11.98 9.92 -9.35
C GLU A 133 12.65 10.61 -8.14
N GLU A 134 11.84 11.19 -7.24
CA GLU A 134 12.33 11.81 -6.00
C GLU A 134 13.10 10.80 -5.13
N HIS A 135 12.60 9.57 -5.03
CA HIS A 135 13.26 8.51 -4.29
C HIS A 135 14.66 8.20 -4.83
N PHE A 136 14.82 8.09 -6.15
CA PHE A 136 16.12 7.84 -6.78
C PHE A 136 17.08 9.02 -6.65
N GLN A 137 16.59 10.26 -6.75
CA GLN A 137 17.40 11.45 -6.54
C GLN A 137 17.98 11.49 -5.12
N ARG A 138 17.14 11.22 -4.10
CA ARG A 138 17.59 11.19 -2.70
C ARG A 138 18.65 10.11 -2.47
N ARG A 139 18.45 8.90 -3.00
CA ARG A 139 19.47 7.83 -2.90
C ARG A 139 20.77 8.18 -3.60
N SER A 140 20.72 8.82 -4.77
CA SER A 140 21.92 9.28 -5.47
C SER A 140 22.74 10.26 -4.61
N MET A 141 22.07 11.18 -3.91
CA MET A 141 22.73 12.13 -3.00
C MET A 141 23.29 11.47 -1.73
N GLU A 142 22.53 10.55 -1.12
CA GLU A 142 22.90 9.89 0.14
C GLU A 142 23.99 8.81 -0.05
N GLU A 143 23.92 8.06 -1.16
CA GLU A 143 24.81 6.92 -1.45
C GLU A 143 25.96 7.28 -2.40
N ASN A 144 26.01 8.55 -2.85
CA ASN A 144 27.06 9.09 -3.74
C ASN A 144 27.25 8.27 -5.02
N GLU A 145 26.14 7.69 -5.50
CA GLU A 145 26.11 6.76 -6.60
C GLU A 145 25.62 7.50 -7.88
N PRO A 146 26.50 7.79 -8.85
CA PRO A 146 26.21 8.67 -9.98
C PRO A 146 25.33 8.04 -11.06
N ARG A 147 25.05 6.73 -11.00
CA ARG A 147 24.22 6.03 -12.01
C ARG A 147 22.73 6.37 -11.91
N TRP A 148 22.30 6.87 -10.75
CA TRP A 148 20.93 7.26 -10.43
C TRP A 148 20.78 8.79 -10.39
N ALA A 149 21.87 9.53 -10.61
CA ALA A 149 21.80 10.95 -10.90
C ALA A 149 21.13 11.09 -12.27
N LEU A 150 19.90 11.58 -12.27
CA LEU A 150 19.25 11.97 -13.51
C LEU A 150 20.14 13.02 -14.16
N SER A 151 20.42 12.86 -15.46
CA SER A 151 21.14 13.91 -16.19
C SER A 151 20.34 15.19 -16.01
N SER A 152 20.90 16.15 -15.28
CA SER A 152 20.40 17.52 -15.24
C SER A 152 20.07 17.90 -16.67
N SER A 153 18.80 18.20 -16.94
CA SER A 153 18.30 18.56 -18.26
C SER A 153 19.31 19.45 -18.96
N ASN A 154 19.76 18.98 -20.11
CA ASN A 154 20.65 19.70 -21.01
C ASN A 154 19.80 20.82 -21.63
N ASP A 155 19.84 22.01 -21.04
CA ASP A 155 19.43 23.26 -21.70
C ASP A 155 20.45 23.64 -22.80
#